data_AF-A0A1F3VIB9-F1
#
_entry.id   AF-A0A1F3VIB9-F1
#
_cell.length_a   1.000
_cell.length_b   1.000
_cell.length_c   1.000
_cell.angle_alpha   90.00
_cell.angle_beta   90.00
_cell.angle_gamma   90.00
#
_symmetry.space_group_name_H-M   'P 1'
#
loop_
_entity.id
_entity.type
_entity.pdbx_description
1 polymer ?
#
loop_
_entity_poly.entity_id
_entity_poly.type
_entity_poly.pdbx_seq_one_letter_code
_entity_poly.pdbx_strand_id
1 'polypeptide(L)'
;MLILFFTILLFVRCSHNGFGQYMPGEVPAEEGIETVLEDYKANDTFLGGVERGPGPLDLVESNKEFESFVIDRADRHLGESPSEAQDISSRSLLDREASRQSTGQTLTGTFDEGNEYISTRKIDLMRSISNKGRSGFGLNYYQNNFNYKDSKNIFKKTFQDDKDAVNVGFLEIEFQKFFMRYFIDLGIVANISAGFNRGVGLFQTSQTKSHTEFKIWTIPIDLGLSLEIPVSTWIKLCGSGGATLAMLSQNRNDLKDDDSDKTKIQMGTGYFAEAKFRFALSNAMASSGAALYSSMGITKQYFNIMARMHNLSNFQDDITISGVTFGVGITFEYL
;
A
#
# COMPACT_ATOMS: atom_id res chain seq x y z
N MET A 1 -4.73 -22.43 -8.86
CA MET A 1 -3.46 -22.11 -9.54
C MET A 1 -2.51 -21.31 -8.65
N LEU A 2 -2.95 -20.21 -8.01
CA LEU A 2 -2.12 -19.39 -7.09
C LEU A 2 -1.53 -20.18 -5.90
N ILE A 3 -2.34 -21.05 -5.27
CA ILE A 3 -1.90 -21.89 -4.14
C ILE A 3 -0.78 -22.85 -4.58
N LEU A 4 -0.90 -23.45 -5.77
CA LEU A 4 0.10 -24.37 -6.31
C LEU A 4 1.43 -23.65 -6.62
N PHE A 5 1.37 -22.40 -7.08
CA PHE A 5 2.54 -21.55 -7.31
C PHE A 5 3.24 -21.20 -6.00
N PHE A 6 2.46 -20.91 -4.94
CA PHE A 6 2.98 -20.69 -3.59
C PHE A 6 3.64 -21.95 -3.02
N THR A 7 3.06 -23.13 -3.26
CA THR A 7 3.66 -24.41 -2.88
C THR A 7 4.95 -24.70 -3.64
N ILE A 8 5.03 -24.37 -4.93
CA ILE A 8 6.24 -24.61 -5.74
C ILE A 8 7.37 -23.65 -5.35
N LEU A 9 7.08 -22.38 -5.03
CA LEU A 9 8.06 -21.42 -4.52
C LEU A 9 8.63 -21.82 -3.15
N LEU A 10 7.85 -22.50 -2.31
CA LEU A 10 8.33 -23.04 -1.03
C LEU A 10 9.43 -24.11 -1.16
N PHE A 11 9.61 -24.72 -2.34
CA PHE A 11 10.57 -25.82 -2.55
C PHE A 11 11.87 -25.42 -3.26
N VAL A 12 12.04 -24.16 -3.69
CA VAL A 12 13.29 -23.73 -4.33
C VAL A 12 14.30 -23.31 -3.26
N ARG A 13 14.97 -24.31 -2.66
CA ARG A 13 16.21 -24.07 -1.90
C ARG A 13 17.38 -23.93 -2.88
N CYS A 14 17.74 -22.70 -3.23
CA CYS A 14 19.05 -22.44 -3.81
C CYS A 14 20.08 -22.45 -2.67
N SER A 15 20.89 -23.50 -2.56
CA SER A 15 21.90 -23.65 -1.52
C SER A 15 23.10 -22.76 -1.82
N HIS A 16 23.20 -21.58 -1.20
CA HIS A 16 24.44 -20.82 -1.10
C HIS A 16 24.79 -20.64 0.37
N ASN A 17 25.90 -21.23 0.81
CA ASN A 17 26.48 -20.96 2.11
C ASN A 17 27.16 -19.58 2.04
N GLY A 18 26.85 -18.68 2.97
CA GLY A 18 27.60 -17.43 3.13
C GLY A 18 26.90 -16.16 2.63
N PHE A 19 25.62 -15.99 2.98
CA PHE A 19 24.95 -14.67 3.02
C PHE A 19 25.55 -13.76 4.11
N GLY A 20 26.40 -14.32 4.98
CA GLY A 20 27.23 -13.65 5.98
C GLY A 20 27.89 -12.35 5.49
N GLN A 21 27.61 -11.26 6.20
CA GLN A 21 28.09 -9.90 5.96
C GLN A 21 29.54 -9.68 6.41
N TYR A 22 30.39 -10.67 6.16
CA TYR A 22 31.77 -10.64 6.59
C TYR A 22 32.65 -10.05 5.48
N MET A 23 33.53 -9.14 5.86
CA MET A 23 34.82 -9.06 5.20
C MET A 23 35.67 -10.24 5.70
N PRO A 24 36.14 -11.14 4.82
CA PRO A 24 37.13 -12.13 5.23
C PRO A 24 38.43 -11.41 5.64
N GLY A 25 39.04 -11.85 6.75
CA GLY A 25 40.35 -11.35 7.21
C GLY A 25 40.32 -10.37 8.40
N GLU A 26 41.49 -9.82 8.70
CA GLU A 26 41.71 -8.74 9.68
C GLU A 26 41.76 -7.38 8.95
N VAL A 27 41.68 -6.29 9.71
CA VAL A 27 41.87 -4.93 9.16
C VAL A 27 43.24 -4.91 8.45
N PRO A 28 43.32 -4.55 7.15
CA PRO A 28 44.61 -4.47 6.48
C PRO A 28 45.49 -3.47 7.25
N ALA A 29 46.71 -3.89 7.59
CA ALA A 29 47.70 -2.98 8.15
C ALA A 29 47.84 -1.76 7.22
N GLU A 30 47.97 -0.56 7.78
CA GLU A 30 47.93 0.75 7.09
C GLU A 30 49.00 0.98 6.00
N GLU A 31 49.64 -0.05 5.47
CA GLU A 31 50.57 0.07 4.35
C GLU A 31 49.85 -0.21 3.02
N GLY A 32 49.44 0.85 2.33
CA GLY A 32 49.43 0.84 0.85
C GLY A 32 48.10 1.01 0.11
N ILE A 33 47.08 1.69 0.67
CA ILE A 33 45.88 2.09 -0.11
C ILE A 33 45.93 3.59 -0.45
N GLU A 34 47.00 4.02 -1.10
CA GLU A 34 46.97 5.19 -1.99
C GLU A 34 47.10 4.63 -3.40
N THR A 35 46.00 4.54 -4.16
CA THR A 35 45.98 4.60 -5.65
C THR A 35 44.61 4.28 -6.31
N VAL A 36 43.54 3.96 -5.57
CA VAL A 36 42.20 3.77 -6.19
C VAL A 36 41.24 4.94 -5.92
N LEU A 37 41.70 5.97 -5.20
CA LEU A 37 40.86 7.04 -4.65
C LEU A 37 40.61 8.25 -5.57
N GLU A 38 41.25 8.34 -6.73
CA GLU A 38 41.08 9.51 -7.61
C GLU A 38 39.99 9.36 -8.69
N ASP A 39 39.62 8.15 -9.10
CA ASP A 39 38.65 7.97 -10.20
C ASP A 39 37.17 8.08 -9.78
N TYR A 40 36.85 7.91 -8.49
CA TYR A 40 35.45 7.94 -8.02
C TYR A 40 34.94 9.32 -7.57
N LYS A 41 35.83 10.30 -7.38
CA LYS A 41 35.43 11.66 -6.97
C LYS A 41 35.10 12.61 -8.13
N ALA A 42 35.29 12.17 -9.38
CA ALA A 42 35.16 13.03 -10.55
C ALA A 42 33.74 13.15 -11.14
N ASN A 43 32.73 12.45 -10.62
CA ASN A 43 31.38 12.45 -11.21
C ASN A 43 30.25 13.09 -10.37
N ASP A 44 30.54 13.68 -9.21
CA ASP A 44 29.56 14.46 -8.45
C ASP A 44 29.58 15.94 -8.84
N THR A 45 29.34 16.23 -10.12
CA THR A 45 28.87 17.56 -10.56
C THR A 45 27.36 17.54 -10.64
N PHE A 46 26.72 17.84 -9.51
CA PHE A 46 25.30 18.14 -9.44
C PHE A 46 25.05 19.53 -10.08
N LEU A 47 24.55 19.55 -11.31
CA LEU A 47 24.08 20.78 -11.95
C LEU A 47 22.78 21.24 -11.29
N GLY A 48 22.85 22.39 -10.62
CA GLY A 48 21.70 23.07 -10.04
C GLY A 48 20.77 23.70 -11.07
N GLY A 49 19.52 23.90 -10.66
CA GLY A 49 18.57 24.77 -11.34
C GLY A 49 17.13 24.24 -11.30
N VAL A 50 16.41 24.46 -10.21
CA VAL A 50 14.94 24.39 -10.23
C VAL A 50 14.42 25.75 -9.81
N GLU A 51 13.97 26.51 -10.81
CA GLU A 51 13.20 27.73 -10.64
C GLU A 51 11.94 27.42 -9.81
N ARG A 52 11.67 28.27 -8.81
CA ARG A 52 10.44 28.22 -8.01
C ARG A 52 9.27 28.66 -8.90
N GLY A 53 8.52 27.69 -9.43
CA GLY A 53 7.17 27.94 -9.94
C GLY A 53 6.22 28.30 -8.79
N PRO A 54 5.22 29.17 -9.01
CA PRO A 54 4.27 29.57 -7.97
C PRO A 54 3.41 28.37 -7.53
N GLY A 55 3.20 28.27 -6.22
CA GLY A 55 2.49 27.16 -5.57
C GLY A 55 0.99 27.13 -5.90
N PRO A 56 0.34 25.95 -5.82
CA PRO A 56 -1.06 25.81 -6.16
C PRO A 56 -1.92 26.16 -4.95
N LEU A 57 -2.20 27.46 -4.77
CA LEU A 57 -3.18 27.93 -3.77
C LEU A 57 -4.21 28.94 -4.31
N ASP A 58 -4.19 29.30 -5.60
CA ASP A 58 -5.08 30.32 -6.17
C ASP A 58 -6.03 29.80 -7.26
N LEU A 59 -6.68 28.66 -7.04
CA LEU A 59 -7.86 28.25 -7.82
C LEU A 59 -8.96 27.71 -6.89
N VAL A 60 -9.28 28.48 -5.86
CA VAL A 60 -10.55 28.36 -5.13
C VAL A 60 -11.39 29.56 -5.53
N GLU A 61 -12.09 29.44 -6.66
CA GLU A 61 -13.36 30.13 -6.87
C GLU A 61 -14.06 29.61 -8.12
N SER A 62 -15.39 29.56 -8.05
CA SER A 62 -16.32 29.28 -9.15
C SER A 62 -16.46 27.82 -9.58
N ASN A 63 -17.38 27.09 -8.94
CA ASN A 63 -18.58 26.55 -9.60
C ASN A 63 -19.35 25.61 -8.64
N LYS A 64 -20.44 26.12 -8.06
CA LYS A 64 -21.48 25.27 -7.47
C LYS A 64 -22.37 24.78 -8.61
N GLU A 65 -22.03 23.64 -9.20
CA GLU A 65 -22.96 22.90 -10.05
C GLU A 65 -23.56 21.74 -9.24
N PHE A 66 -24.90 21.75 -9.17
CA PHE A 66 -25.68 20.62 -8.70
C PHE A 66 -25.77 19.62 -9.86
N GLU A 67 -25.13 18.47 -9.71
CA GLU A 67 -25.31 17.33 -10.62
C GLU A 67 -26.35 16.38 -10.05
N SER A 68 -27.41 16.12 -10.83
CA SER A 68 -28.41 15.09 -10.59
C SER A 68 -27.87 13.74 -11.05
N PHE A 69 -27.94 12.71 -10.19
CA PHE A 69 -27.51 11.35 -10.53
C PHE A 69 -28.70 10.45 -10.88
N VAL A 70 -28.50 9.58 -11.87
CA VAL A 70 -29.42 8.49 -12.25
C VAL A 70 -28.94 7.22 -11.56
N ILE A 71 -29.81 6.59 -10.76
CA ILE A 71 -29.59 5.25 -10.20
C ILE A 71 -30.58 4.32 -10.87
N ASP A 72 -30.09 3.44 -11.73
CA ASP A 72 -30.89 2.37 -12.32
C ASP A 72 -31.06 1.25 -11.27
N ARG A 73 -32.29 0.96 -10.86
CA ARG A 73 -32.62 -0.19 -10.01
C ARG A 73 -33.61 -1.08 -10.74
N ALA A 74 -33.13 -2.22 -11.21
CA ALA A 74 -33.97 -3.37 -11.50
C ALA A 74 -34.52 -3.98 -10.18
N ASP A 75 -35.85 -4.08 -10.14
CA ASP A 75 -36.71 -4.97 -9.33
C ASP A 75 -36.70 -4.91 -7.79
N ARG A 76 -37.81 -4.40 -7.21
CA ARG A 76 -38.86 -5.29 -6.64
C ARG A 76 -40.12 -4.56 -6.12
N HIS A 77 -41.24 -5.18 -6.49
CA HIS A 77 -42.65 -5.12 -6.11
C HIS A 77 -43.15 -4.46 -4.80
N LEU A 78 -44.30 -3.81 -5.01
CA LEU A 78 -45.57 -3.80 -4.25
C LEU A 78 -45.63 -3.14 -2.88
N GLY A 79 -46.13 -1.89 -2.92
CA GLY A 79 -47.25 -1.45 -2.07
C GLY A 79 -46.88 -0.71 -0.81
N GLU A 80 -46.82 0.62 -0.88
CA GLU A 80 -47.44 1.54 0.09
C GLU A 80 -47.34 3.00 -0.41
N SER A 81 -48.43 3.73 -0.23
CA SER A 81 -48.74 5.06 -0.79
C SER A 81 -47.88 6.19 -0.19
N PRO A 82 -47.34 7.14 -0.98
CA PRO A 82 -46.75 8.36 -0.45
C PRO A 82 -47.74 9.54 -0.52
N SER A 83 -48.03 10.16 0.62
CA SER A 83 -48.60 11.51 0.69
C SER A 83 -47.52 12.49 1.15
N GLU A 84 -47.29 13.50 0.29
CA GLU A 84 -46.79 14.85 0.58
C GLU A 84 -45.34 15.03 1.05
N ALA A 85 -44.48 15.55 0.16
CA ALA A 85 -43.67 16.75 0.44
C ALA A 85 -42.90 17.29 -0.80
N GLN A 86 -43.36 18.48 -1.23
CA GLN A 86 -42.56 19.64 -1.69
C GLN A 86 -42.03 19.71 -3.14
N ASP A 87 -42.95 20.19 -3.98
CA ASP A 87 -42.82 20.64 -5.37
C ASP A 87 -42.47 22.14 -5.48
N ILE A 88 -41.20 22.53 -5.27
CA ILE A 88 -40.77 23.95 -5.42
C ILE A 88 -39.54 24.11 -6.35
N SER A 89 -38.78 23.06 -6.67
CA SER A 89 -37.59 23.21 -7.55
C SER A 89 -37.88 23.02 -9.05
N SER A 90 -39.00 22.39 -9.39
CA SER A 90 -39.34 21.86 -10.72
C SER A 90 -39.63 22.95 -11.77
N ARG A 91 -40.12 24.12 -11.34
CA ARG A 91 -40.47 25.21 -12.28
C ARG A 91 -39.25 25.95 -12.86
N SER A 92 -38.13 25.99 -12.14
CA SER A 92 -36.95 26.75 -12.57
C SER A 92 -36.11 26.04 -13.65
N LEU A 93 -36.28 24.72 -13.79
CA LEU A 93 -35.57 23.89 -14.77
C LEU A 93 -36.37 23.76 -16.07
N LEU A 94 -37.70 23.73 -16.00
CA LEU A 94 -38.59 23.69 -17.18
C LEU A 94 -38.44 24.92 -18.08
N ASP A 95 -38.29 26.13 -17.51
CA ASP A 95 -38.07 27.36 -18.30
C ASP A 95 -36.69 27.38 -18.99
N ARG A 96 -35.72 26.65 -18.45
CA ARG A 96 -34.34 26.60 -18.96
C ARG A 96 -34.17 25.58 -20.09
N GLU A 97 -35.00 24.55 -20.13
CA GLU A 97 -35.07 23.59 -21.24
C GLU A 97 -35.95 24.07 -22.40
N ALA A 98 -37.01 24.85 -22.13
CA ALA A 98 -37.84 25.47 -23.17
C ALA A 98 -37.04 26.44 -24.07
N SER A 99 -36.00 27.08 -23.54
CA SER A 99 -35.13 27.97 -24.32
C SER A 99 -34.13 27.24 -25.23
N ARG A 100 -34.00 25.91 -25.16
CA ARG A 100 -33.06 25.11 -25.98
C ARG A 100 -33.72 24.33 -27.12
N GLN A 101 -35.04 24.34 -27.23
CA GLN A 101 -35.79 23.66 -28.30
C GLN A 101 -36.12 24.55 -29.51
N SER A 102 -35.17 25.38 -29.96
CA SER A 102 -35.31 26.21 -31.19
C SER A 102 -34.56 25.64 -32.41
N THR A 103 -34.15 24.37 -32.38
CA THR A 103 -33.51 23.73 -33.54
C THR A 103 -34.12 22.35 -33.81
N GLY A 104 -35.35 22.37 -34.33
CA GLY A 104 -35.74 21.64 -35.54
C GLY A 104 -35.46 20.14 -35.70
N GLN A 105 -35.35 19.34 -34.63
CA GLN A 105 -35.39 17.87 -34.75
C GLN A 105 -36.28 17.26 -33.68
N THR A 106 -37.44 16.75 -34.11
CA THR A 106 -38.34 15.96 -33.28
C THR A 106 -37.74 14.55 -33.14
N LEU A 107 -37.22 14.22 -31.97
CA LEU A 107 -36.83 12.85 -31.64
C LEU A 107 -38.10 12.01 -31.42
N THR A 108 -38.39 11.12 -32.36
CA THR A 108 -39.47 10.13 -32.22
C THR A 108 -39.00 9.01 -31.30
N GLY A 109 -39.47 9.07 -30.06
CA GLY A 109 -39.38 8.02 -29.05
C GLY A 109 -40.13 8.51 -27.84
N THR A 110 -41.23 7.84 -27.48
CA THR A 110 -41.93 8.07 -26.22
C THR A 110 -40.95 7.86 -25.08
N PHE A 111 -40.52 8.94 -24.44
CA PHE A 111 -39.89 8.88 -23.13
C PHE A 111 -40.99 8.43 -22.17
N ASP A 112 -40.91 7.17 -21.71
CA ASP A 112 -41.68 6.72 -20.57
C ASP A 112 -41.35 7.64 -19.39
N GLU A 113 -42.35 8.37 -18.91
CA GLU A 113 -42.32 9.25 -17.73
C GLU A 113 -42.21 8.42 -16.45
N GLY A 114 -41.12 7.67 -16.30
CA GLY A 114 -40.87 6.75 -15.19
C GLY A 114 -39.57 6.98 -14.41
N ASN A 115 -38.84 8.07 -14.67
CA ASN A 115 -37.59 8.35 -13.95
C ASN A 115 -37.87 9.21 -12.72
N GLU A 116 -38.18 8.56 -11.61
CA GLU A 116 -38.14 9.18 -10.29
C GLU A 116 -36.66 9.48 -9.94
N TYR A 117 -36.20 10.70 -10.24
CA TYR A 117 -34.84 11.13 -9.91
C TYR A 117 -34.72 11.33 -8.39
N ILE A 118 -34.13 10.36 -7.70
CA ILE A 118 -33.86 10.49 -6.26
C ILE A 118 -32.64 11.39 -6.05
N SER A 119 -32.88 12.68 -5.85
CA SER A 119 -31.86 13.61 -5.36
C SER A 119 -31.45 13.22 -3.95
N THR A 120 -30.33 12.51 -3.82
CA THR A 120 -29.76 12.13 -2.53
C THR A 120 -28.57 13.02 -2.20
N ARG A 121 -28.49 13.49 -0.95
CA ARG A 121 -27.29 14.19 -0.48
C ARG A 121 -26.09 13.25 -0.58
N LYS A 122 -24.96 13.74 -1.08
CA LYS A 122 -23.73 12.92 -1.26
C LYS A 122 -23.34 12.12 -0.02
N ILE A 123 -23.52 12.70 1.18
CA ILE A 123 -23.26 12.00 2.45
C ILE A 123 -24.19 10.80 2.69
N ASP A 124 -25.46 10.89 2.29
CA ASP A 124 -26.45 9.82 2.44
C ASP A 124 -26.18 8.71 1.41
N LEU A 125 -25.76 9.07 0.19
CA LEU A 125 -25.24 8.12 -0.80
C LEU A 125 -24.04 7.34 -0.24
N MET A 126 -23.02 8.03 0.28
CA MET A 126 -21.83 7.40 0.88
C MET A 126 -22.15 6.48 2.06
N ARG A 127 -23.17 6.83 2.86
CA ARG A 127 -23.68 5.96 3.93
C ARG A 127 -24.37 4.72 3.37
N SER A 128 -25.20 4.87 2.33
CA SER A 128 -25.97 3.78 1.72
C SER A 128 -25.10 2.72 1.03
N ILE A 129 -23.90 3.11 0.57
CA ILE A 129 -22.92 2.20 -0.06
C ILE A 129 -21.85 1.72 0.94
N SER A 130 -21.91 2.18 2.18
CA SER A 130 -20.99 1.74 3.23
C SER A 130 -21.09 0.23 3.42
N ASN A 131 -19.94 -0.42 3.53
CA ASN A 131 -19.83 -1.86 3.73
C ASN A 131 -20.44 -2.71 2.61
N LYS A 132 -20.50 -2.19 1.37
CA LYS A 132 -20.94 -2.94 0.18
C LYS A 132 -19.81 -3.38 -0.74
N GLY A 133 -18.59 -2.82 -0.63
CA GLY A 133 -17.46 -3.22 -1.48
C GLY A 133 -16.83 -4.60 -1.21
N ARG A 134 -16.84 -5.51 -2.18
CA ARG A 134 -16.34 -6.89 -2.04
C ARG A 134 -14.83 -7.05 -2.14
N SER A 135 -14.10 -6.01 -2.51
CA SER A 135 -12.64 -6.05 -2.59
C SER A 135 -12.00 -4.76 -2.09
N GLY A 136 -10.70 -4.84 -1.78
CA GLY A 136 -9.92 -3.72 -1.27
C GLY A 136 -8.53 -3.69 -1.91
N PHE A 137 -8.03 -2.48 -2.15
CA PHE A 137 -6.66 -2.20 -2.54
C PHE A 137 -6.06 -1.22 -1.54
N GLY A 138 -4.91 -1.56 -0.96
CA GLY A 138 -4.23 -0.75 0.04
C GLY A 138 -2.82 -0.37 -0.39
N LEU A 139 -2.42 0.86 -0.04
CA LEU A 139 -1.04 1.33 -0.09
C LEU A 139 -0.64 1.73 1.32
N ASN A 140 0.32 1.00 1.88
CA ASN A 140 0.68 1.09 3.29
C ASN A 140 2.18 1.33 3.42
N TYR A 141 2.57 2.17 4.37
CA TYR A 141 3.95 2.37 4.78
C TYR A 141 4.12 1.92 6.22
N TYR A 142 5.10 1.06 6.48
CA TYR A 142 5.50 0.65 7.83
C TYR A 142 6.90 1.17 8.14
N GLN A 143 7.05 1.77 9.32
CA GLN A 143 8.37 2.08 9.85
C GLN A 143 9.16 0.79 10.06
N ASN A 144 10.46 0.79 9.75
CA ASN A 144 11.32 -0.35 10.05
C ASN A 144 11.64 -0.37 11.56
N ASN A 145 11.03 -1.31 12.28
CA ASN A 145 11.34 -1.64 13.67
C ASN A 145 11.64 -3.14 13.84
N PHE A 146 12.11 -3.79 12.77
CA PHE A 146 12.44 -5.22 12.83
C PHE A 146 13.74 -5.45 13.60
N ASN A 147 13.74 -6.52 14.40
CA ASN A 147 14.93 -7.05 15.01
C ASN A 147 15.49 -8.16 14.13
N TYR A 148 16.77 -8.04 13.83
CA TYR A 148 17.53 -9.09 13.20
C TYR A 148 18.15 -9.99 14.26
N LYS A 149 17.99 -11.29 14.11
CA LYS A 149 18.65 -12.30 14.93
C LYS A 149 19.47 -13.21 14.02
N ASP A 150 20.75 -13.32 14.33
CA ASP A 150 21.69 -14.24 13.70
C ASP A 150 22.68 -14.73 14.76
N SER A 151 23.29 -15.90 14.55
CA SER A 151 24.22 -16.53 15.52
C SER A 151 25.33 -15.60 16.06
N LYS A 152 25.68 -14.54 15.34
CA LYS A 152 26.75 -13.59 15.70
C LYS A 152 26.27 -12.14 15.90
N ASN A 153 24.96 -11.89 15.84
CA ASN A 153 24.32 -10.56 15.95
C ASN A 153 24.85 -9.51 14.96
N ILE A 154 25.31 -9.91 13.79
CA ILE A 154 25.95 -9.01 12.82
C ILE A 154 24.91 -8.21 12.07
N PHE A 155 23.79 -8.82 11.68
CA PHE A 155 22.73 -8.08 11.00
C PHE A 155 22.23 -6.92 11.85
N LYS A 156 22.07 -7.19 13.15
CA LYS A 156 21.71 -6.16 14.12
C LYS A 156 22.77 -5.07 14.18
N LYS A 157 24.06 -5.42 14.26
CA LYS A 157 25.14 -4.43 14.31
C LYS A 157 25.23 -3.59 13.04
N THR A 158 25.16 -4.22 11.87
CA THR A 158 25.30 -3.56 10.56
C THR A 158 24.12 -2.65 10.23
N PHE A 159 22.88 -3.11 10.47
CA PHE A 159 21.68 -2.40 10.01
C PHE A 159 20.90 -1.68 11.10
N GLN A 160 21.12 -1.97 12.39
CA GLN A 160 20.28 -1.44 13.46
C GLN A 160 21.08 -0.65 14.50
N ASP A 161 22.22 -1.16 14.94
CA ASP A 161 23.03 -0.51 15.99
C ASP A 161 24.02 0.52 15.41
N ASP A 162 24.35 0.45 14.12
CA ASP A 162 25.25 1.38 13.48
C ASP A 162 24.61 2.76 13.24
N LYS A 163 25.34 3.84 13.54
CA LYS A 163 24.87 5.22 13.38
C LYS A 163 24.70 5.64 11.91
N ASP A 164 25.45 5.01 11.01
CA ASP A 164 25.43 5.28 9.57
C ASP A 164 24.45 4.35 8.84
N ALA A 165 23.77 3.45 9.56
CA ALA A 165 22.75 2.58 9.01
C ALA A 165 21.53 3.38 8.56
N VAL A 166 21.04 3.06 7.37
CA VAL A 166 19.83 3.65 6.80
C VAL A 166 18.76 2.58 6.72
N ASN A 167 17.61 2.84 7.35
CA ASN A 167 16.45 1.96 7.35
C ASN A 167 15.22 2.71 6.85
N VAL A 168 14.75 2.40 5.64
CA VAL A 168 13.70 3.20 4.98
C VAL A 168 12.29 2.80 5.44
N GLY A 169 12.12 1.62 6.03
CA GLY A 169 10.79 1.04 6.27
C GLY A 169 10.38 0.12 5.13
N PHE A 170 9.09 -0.22 5.13
CA PHE A 170 8.48 -1.08 4.13
C PHE A 170 7.34 -0.35 3.44
N LEU A 171 7.35 -0.37 2.12
CA LEU A 171 6.18 -0.04 1.32
C LEU A 171 5.43 -1.34 1.01
N GLU A 172 4.15 -1.38 1.32
CA GLU A 172 3.27 -2.54 1.12
C GLU A 172 2.14 -2.16 0.17
N ILE A 173 1.86 -3.09 -0.75
CA ILE A 173 0.63 -3.14 -1.54
C ILE A 173 -0.22 -4.27 -0.98
N GLU A 174 -1.44 -3.94 -0.56
CA GLU A 174 -2.43 -4.87 -0.03
C GLU A 174 -3.54 -5.12 -1.05
N PHE A 175 -3.92 -6.38 -1.20
CA PHE A 175 -5.12 -6.81 -1.91
C PHE A 175 -6.01 -7.61 -0.97
N GLN A 176 -7.29 -7.23 -0.91
CA GLN A 176 -8.26 -7.89 -0.06
C GLN A 176 -9.49 -8.31 -0.86
N LYS A 177 -10.06 -9.47 -0.53
CA LYS A 177 -11.32 -9.93 -1.12
C LYS A 177 -12.20 -10.56 -0.06
N PHE A 178 -13.40 -10.02 0.10
CA PHE A 178 -14.39 -10.53 1.05
C PHE A 178 -15.23 -11.63 0.43
N PHE A 179 -15.44 -12.71 1.16
CA PHE A 179 -16.35 -13.78 0.78
C PHE A 179 -17.57 -13.87 1.69
N MET A 180 -17.54 -13.22 2.85
CA MET A 180 -18.68 -13.13 3.76
C MET A 180 -18.78 -11.72 4.33
N ARG A 181 -19.98 -11.14 4.32
CA ARG A 181 -20.23 -9.78 4.81
C ARG A 181 -21.54 -9.69 5.58
N TYR A 182 -21.44 -9.62 6.90
CA TYR A 182 -22.59 -9.49 7.80
C TYR A 182 -22.26 -8.49 8.92
N PHE A 183 -22.36 -8.91 10.19
CA PHE A 183 -21.92 -8.14 11.35
C PHE A 183 -20.39 -8.16 11.50
N ILE A 184 -19.75 -9.17 10.90
CA ILE A 184 -18.31 -9.29 10.69
C ILE A 184 -18.11 -9.59 9.20
N ASP A 185 -17.11 -8.95 8.60
CA ASP A 185 -16.67 -9.25 7.25
C ASP A 185 -15.47 -10.20 7.32
N LEU A 186 -15.52 -11.30 6.56
CA LEU A 186 -14.40 -12.22 6.41
C LEU A 186 -13.91 -12.22 4.97
N GLY A 187 -12.60 -12.26 4.81
CA GLY A 187 -11.96 -12.21 3.51
C GLY A 187 -10.59 -12.87 3.48
N ILE A 188 -10.05 -12.98 2.29
CA ILE A 188 -8.64 -13.29 2.06
C ILE A 188 -7.87 -11.99 1.87
N VAL A 189 -6.62 -11.97 2.31
CA VAL A 189 -5.68 -10.86 2.10
C VAL A 189 -4.41 -11.40 1.47
N ALA A 190 -3.87 -10.66 0.50
CA ALA A 190 -2.56 -10.88 -0.07
C ALA A 190 -1.78 -9.58 -0.04
N ASN A 191 -0.55 -9.60 0.47
CA ASN A 191 0.29 -8.42 0.52
C ASN A 191 1.61 -8.68 -0.20
N ILE A 192 2.15 -7.67 -0.85
CA ILE A 192 3.53 -7.63 -1.32
C ILE A 192 4.18 -6.38 -0.75
N SER A 193 5.33 -6.54 -0.10
CA SER A 193 6.06 -5.40 0.44
C SER A 193 7.50 -5.39 -0.04
N ALA A 194 8.12 -4.22 0.00
CA ALA A 194 9.54 -4.05 -0.23
C ALA A 194 10.11 -3.10 0.83
N GLY A 195 11.18 -3.55 1.51
CA GLY A 195 11.94 -2.74 2.45
C GLY A 195 13.42 -2.70 2.05
N PHE A 196 14.04 -1.54 2.21
CA PHE A 196 15.44 -1.31 1.90
C PHE A 196 16.19 -0.87 3.14
N ASN A 197 17.32 -1.54 3.41
CA ASN A 197 18.24 -1.15 4.47
C ASN A 197 19.67 -1.14 3.94
N ARG A 198 20.49 -0.22 4.45
CA ARG A 198 21.92 -0.11 4.15
C ARG A 198 22.69 -0.01 5.46
N GLY A 199 23.84 -0.67 5.52
CA GLY A 199 24.73 -0.64 6.67
C GLY A 199 26.17 -0.85 6.27
N VAL A 200 27.09 -0.53 7.17
CA VAL A 200 28.52 -0.71 6.97
C VAL A 200 28.96 -2.09 7.46
N GLY A 201 29.76 -2.77 6.66
CA GLY A 201 30.30 -4.10 6.97
C GLY A 201 31.20 -4.13 8.19
N LEU A 202 31.29 -5.29 8.83
CA LEU A 202 32.21 -5.53 9.95
C LEU A 202 33.20 -6.65 9.60
N PHE A 203 34.47 -6.47 9.96
CA PHE A 203 35.48 -7.53 9.86
C PHE A 203 35.17 -8.65 10.85
N GLN A 204 35.26 -9.90 10.40
CA GLN A 204 34.83 -11.06 11.20
C GLN A 204 35.63 -11.23 12.50
N THR A 205 36.93 -10.92 12.47
CA THR A 205 37.86 -11.18 13.58
C THR A 205 37.88 -10.04 14.58
N SER A 206 37.93 -8.79 14.11
CA SER A 206 38.08 -7.61 14.97
C SER A 206 36.77 -6.89 15.28
N GLN A 207 35.69 -7.18 14.54
CA GLN A 207 34.43 -6.41 14.52
C GLN A 207 34.64 -4.91 14.24
N THR A 208 35.79 -4.54 13.67
CA THR A 208 36.06 -3.18 13.22
C THR A 208 35.20 -2.89 12.00
N LYS A 209 34.75 -1.64 11.87
CA LYS A 209 34.05 -1.15 10.67
C LYS A 209 34.94 -1.33 9.43
N SER A 210 34.36 -1.86 8.36
CA SER A 210 34.92 -1.84 7.01
C SER A 210 34.50 -0.55 6.29
N HIS A 211 35.12 -0.22 5.17
CA HIS A 211 34.59 0.77 4.22
C HIS A 211 33.51 0.18 3.29
N THR A 212 33.28 -1.13 3.36
CA THR A 212 32.26 -1.79 2.55
C THR A 212 30.86 -1.48 3.05
N GLU A 213 29.98 -1.13 2.14
CA GLU A 213 28.55 -1.02 2.37
C GLU A 213 27.83 -2.29 1.94
N PHE A 214 26.94 -2.76 2.81
CA PHE A 214 25.95 -3.79 2.50
C PHE A 214 24.59 -3.13 2.31
N LYS A 215 23.90 -3.49 1.23
CA LYS A 215 22.55 -3.07 0.92
C LYS A 215 21.67 -4.31 0.92
N ILE A 216 20.55 -4.29 1.64
CA ILE A 216 19.61 -5.41 1.68
C ILE A 216 18.21 -4.95 1.29
N TRP A 217 17.63 -5.66 0.34
CA TRP A 217 16.21 -5.62 0.03
C TRP A 217 15.52 -6.79 0.70
N THR A 218 14.44 -6.51 1.43
CA THR A 218 13.56 -7.50 2.04
C THR A 218 12.20 -7.41 1.37
N ILE A 219 11.79 -8.48 0.69
CA ILE A 219 10.56 -8.52 -0.10
C ILE A 219 9.68 -9.65 0.43
N PRO A 220 8.83 -9.39 1.43
CA PRO A 220 7.83 -10.35 1.89
C PRO A 220 6.59 -10.34 1.00
N ILE A 221 6.06 -11.55 0.76
CA ILE A 221 4.80 -11.84 0.09
C ILE A 221 3.95 -12.61 1.09
N ASP A 222 2.84 -12.00 1.48
CA ASP A 222 1.95 -12.49 2.53
C ASP A 222 0.65 -13.00 1.92
N LEU A 223 0.12 -14.09 2.47
CA LEU A 223 -1.20 -14.61 2.13
C LEU A 223 -1.91 -15.07 3.40
N GLY A 224 -3.13 -14.59 3.64
CA GLY A 224 -3.82 -14.85 4.89
C GLY A 224 -5.32 -14.62 4.86
N LEU A 225 -5.90 -14.71 6.04
CA LEU A 225 -7.29 -14.39 6.31
C LEU A 225 -7.39 -12.99 6.90
N SER A 226 -8.50 -12.33 6.62
CA SER A 226 -8.84 -11.02 7.17
C SER A 226 -10.22 -11.08 7.82
N LEU A 227 -10.35 -10.35 8.91
CA LEU A 227 -11.57 -10.13 9.66
C LEU A 227 -11.77 -8.62 9.81
N GLU A 228 -12.94 -8.10 9.46
CA GLU A 228 -13.29 -6.70 9.71
C GLU A 228 -14.57 -6.56 10.51
N ILE A 229 -14.54 -5.61 11.43
CA ILE A 229 -15.68 -5.23 12.26
C ILE A 229 -16.01 -3.77 11.91
N PRO A 230 -17.10 -3.53 11.16
CA PRO A 230 -17.58 -2.17 10.91
C PRO A 230 -18.25 -1.62 12.17
N VAL A 231 -17.46 -1.00 13.04
CA VAL A 231 -17.93 -0.41 14.31
C VAL A 231 -18.91 0.73 14.03
N SER A 232 -18.67 1.53 13.00
CA SER A 232 -19.57 2.59 12.56
C SER A 232 -19.41 2.87 11.06
N THR A 233 -20.16 3.85 10.55
CA THR A 233 -19.94 4.34 9.18
C THR A 233 -18.59 5.04 9.01
N TRP A 234 -17.93 5.46 10.09
CA TRP A 234 -16.65 6.17 10.05
C TRP A 234 -15.45 5.30 10.37
N ILE A 235 -15.65 4.24 11.15
CA ILE A 235 -14.58 3.46 11.76
C ILE A 235 -14.77 1.98 11.44
N LYS A 236 -13.69 1.33 11.00
CA LYS A 236 -13.57 -0.12 10.94
C LYS A 236 -12.34 -0.59 11.73
N LEU A 237 -12.50 -1.70 12.41
CA LEU A 237 -11.38 -2.45 12.98
C LEU A 237 -11.11 -3.66 12.09
N CYS A 238 -9.86 -3.88 11.74
CA CYS A 238 -9.47 -5.00 10.89
C CYS A 238 -8.35 -5.79 11.58
N GLY A 239 -8.47 -7.12 11.54
CA GLY A 239 -7.40 -8.04 11.92
C GLY A 239 -7.08 -8.93 10.74
N SER A 240 -5.80 -9.20 10.49
CA SER A 240 -5.39 -10.14 9.46
C SER A 240 -4.20 -10.99 9.91
N GLY A 241 -4.04 -12.17 9.31
CA GLY A 241 -2.92 -13.04 9.61
C GLY A 241 -2.83 -14.24 8.70
N GLY A 242 -1.62 -14.77 8.55
CA GLY A 242 -1.36 -15.87 7.64
C GLY A 242 0.12 -16.19 7.46
N ALA A 243 0.42 -16.83 6.33
CA ALA A 243 1.77 -17.26 5.98
C ALA A 243 2.49 -16.21 5.16
N THR A 244 3.82 -16.22 5.25
CA THR A 244 4.71 -15.31 4.52
C THR A 244 5.78 -16.11 3.80
N LEU A 245 6.04 -15.73 2.55
CA LEU A 245 7.26 -16.06 1.82
C LEU A 245 8.11 -14.78 1.74
N ALA A 246 9.41 -14.86 2.00
CA ALA A 246 10.28 -13.69 1.95
C ALA A 246 11.49 -13.93 1.07
N MET A 247 11.82 -12.94 0.24
CA MET A 247 13.07 -12.87 -0.49
C MET A 247 13.97 -11.82 0.14
N LEU A 248 15.22 -12.18 0.41
CA LEU A 248 16.27 -11.26 0.81
C LEU A 248 17.29 -11.16 -0.32
N SER A 249 17.54 -9.96 -0.81
CA SER A 249 18.59 -9.68 -1.79
C SER A 249 19.61 -8.74 -1.17
N GLN A 250 20.82 -9.23 -0.97
CA GLN A 250 21.92 -8.47 -0.41
C GLN A 250 22.96 -8.18 -1.47
N ASN A 251 23.39 -6.93 -1.55
CA ASN A 251 24.44 -6.44 -2.44
C ASN A 251 25.56 -5.79 -1.62
N ARG A 252 26.81 -6.01 -2.02
CA ARG A 252 28.01 -5.38 -1.42
C ARG A 252 28.77 -4.54 -2.45
N ASN A 253 29.40 -3.46 -2.02
CA ASN A 253 30.05 -2.51 -2.93
C ASN A 253 31.56 -2.73 -3.16
N ASP A 254 32.19 -3.64 -2.42
CA ASP A 254 33.62 -3.99 -2.51
C ASP A 254 33.96 -4.86 -3.73
N LEU A 255 32.99 -5.56 -4.30
CA LEU A 255 33.18 -6.46 -5.44
C LEU A 255 32.73 -5.83 -6.77
N LYS A 256 33.35 -6.28 -7.86
CA LYS A 256 32.99 -5.89 -9.24
C LYS A 256 31.63 -6.46 -9.63
N ASP A 257 30.94 -5.81 -10.56
CA ASP A 257 29.55 -6.17 -10.95
C ASP A 257 29.40 -7.61 -11.45
N ASP A 258 30.43 -8.16 -12.10
CA ASP A 258 30.42 -9.52 -12.63
C ASP A 258 30.78 -10.60 -11.58
N ASP A 259 31.08 -10.20 -10.33
CA ASP A 259 31.42 -11.15 -9.28
C ASP A 259 30.15 -11.83 -8.72
N SER A 260 30.14 -13.16 -8.77
CA SER A 260 29.04 -13.99 -8.27
C SER A 260 28.74 -13.78 -6.78
N ASP A 261 29.72 -13.31 -6.00
CA ASP A 261 29.55 -13.05 -4.58
C ASP A 261 29.05 -11.63 -4.27
N LYS A 262 28.96 -10.73 -5.27
CA LYS A 262 28.51 -9.35 -5.08
C LYS A 262 27.05 -9.27 -4.65
N THR A 263 26.20 -10.08 -5.27
CA THR A 263 24.76 -10.11 -4.99
C THR A 263 24.34 -11.51 -4.58
N LYS A 264 23.80 -11.64 -3.37
CA LYS A 264 23.28 -12.89 -2.85
C LYS A 264 21.78 -12.77 -2.65
N ILE A 265 21.07 -13.80 -3.08
CA ILE A 265 19.61 -13.89 -2.93
C ILE A 265 19.31 -15.14 -2.10
N GLN A 266 18.44 -14.99 -1.12
CA GLN A 266 17.97 -16.08 -0.30
C GLN A 266 16.45 -15.99 -0.10
N MET A 267 15.82 -17.13 0.12
CA MET A 267 14.38 -17.25 0.30
C MET A 267 14.09 -17.89 1.65
N GLY A 268 13.16 -17.31 2.40
CA GLY A 268 12.72 -17.80 3.70
C GLY A 268 11.21 -17.77 3.82
N THR A 269 10.71 -18.30 4.92
CA THR A 269 9.29 -18.46 5.18
C THR A 269 8.93 -18.00 6.58
N GLY A 270 7.67 -17.72 6.80
CA GLY A 270 7.26 -17.11 8.06
C GLY A 270 5.76 -16.96 8.20
N TYR A 271 5.39 -16.07 9.12
CA TYR A 271 4.02 -15.67 9.34
C TYR A 271 3.92 -14.17 9.60
N PHE A 272 2.72 -13.67 9.39
CA PHE A 272 2.35 -12.30 9.71
C PHE A 272 1.06 -12.26 10.53
N ALA A 273 0.94 -11.22 11.35
CA ALA A 273 -0.31 -10.83 11.98
C ALA A 273 -0.40 -9.32 11.97
N GLU A 274 -1.59 -8.78 11.80
CA GLU A 274 -1.79 -7.35 11.64
C GLU A 274 -3.11 -6.91 12.27
N ALA A 275 -3.07 -5.73 12.87
CA ALA A 275 -4.25 -4.99 13.28
C ALA A 275 -4.26 -3.64 12.56
N LYS A 276 -5.40 -3.28 11.97
CA LYS A 276 -5.62 -1.98 11.33
C LYS A 276 -6.82 -1.29 11.94
N PHE A 277 -6.65 0.00 12.19
CA PHE A 277 -7.72 0.93 12.48
C PHE A 277 -7.95 1.80 11.25
N ARG A 278 -9.16 1.75 10.68
CA ARG A 278 -9.50 2.46 9.44
C ARG A 278 -10.49 3.59 9.70
N PHE A 279 -10.14 4.80 9.27
CA PHE A 279 -11.00 5.99 9.28
C PHE A 279 -11.51 6.31 7.88
N ALA A 280 -12.83 6.39 7.68
CA ALA A 280 -13.43 6.64 6.38
C ALA A 280 -13.24 8.10 5.93
N LEU A 281 -12.19 8.36 5.15
CA LEU A 281 -11.92 9.66 4.54
C LEU A 281 -13.06 10.10 3.60
N SER A 282 -13.71 9.15 2.92
CA SER A 282 -14.80 9.45 2.02
C SER A 282 -16.04 10.04 2.70
N ASN A 283 -16.19 9.88 4.03
CA ASN A 283 -17.23 10.58 4.79
C ASN A 283 -16.84 12.02 5.13
N ALA A 284 -15.56 12.27 5.43
CA ALA A 284 -15.03 13.61 5.69
C ALA A 284 -15.00 14.46 4.41
N MET A 285 -14.68 13.82 3.27
CA MET A 285 -14.58 14.44 1.95
C MET A 285 -15.65 13.86 1.01
N ALA A 286 -16.93 14.04 1.36
CA ALA A 286 -18.06 13.41 0.66
C ALA A 286 -18.18 13.77 -0.83
N SER A 287 -17.70 14.96 -1.25
CA SER A 287 -17.63 15.34 -2.66
C SER A 287 -16.66 14.45 -3.43
N SER A 288 -15.44 14.28 -2.92
CA SER A 288 -14.43 13.40 -3.50
C SER A 288 -14.87 11.95 -3.46
N GLY A 289 -15.49 11.51 -2.35
CA GLY A 289 -16.01 10.15 -2.21
C GLY A 289 -17.06 9.81 -3.28
N ALA A 290 -18.05 10.69 -3.49
CA ALA A 290 -19.07 10.50 -4.51
C ALA A 290 -18.48 10.46 -5.93
N ALA A 291 -17.51 11.34 -6.23
CA ALA A 291 -16.83 11.38 -7.52
C ALA A 291 -16.01 10.10 -7.81
N LEU A 292 -15.30 9.57 -6.80
CA LEU A 292 -14.56 8.32 -6.90
C LEU A 292 -15.49 7.11 -7.05
N TYR A 293 -16.65 7.12 -6.41
CA TYR A 293 -17.66 6.09 -6.61
C TYR A 293 -18.20 6.10 -8.03
N SER A 294 -18.62 7.26 -8.55
CA SER A 294 -19.19 7.37 -9.89
C SER A 294 -18.19 7.08 -11.01
N SER A 295 -16.92 7.45 -10.84
CA SER A 295 -15.91 7.31 -11.89
C SER A 295 -15.14 5.98 -11.83
N MET A 296 -14.86 5.47 -10.64
CA MET A 296 -13.96 4.32 -10.43
C MET A 296 -14.60 3.17 -9.66
N GLY A 297 -15.88 3.28 -9.25
CA GLY A 297 -16.56 2.24 -8.46
C GLY A 297 -16.03 2.09 -7.04
N ILE A 298 -15.26 3.08 -6.54
CA ILE A 298 -14.72 3.08 -5.18
C ILE A 298 -15.86 3.41 -4.21
N THR A 299 -16.25 2.42 -3.41
CA THR A 299 -17.30 2.57 -2.39
C THR A 299 -16.85 3.36 -1.19
N LYS A 300 -15.60 3.17 -0.74
CA LYS A 300 -15.00 3.92 0.37
C LYS A 300 -13.49 4.08 0.21
N GLN A 301 -13.00 5.19 0.76
CA GLN A 301 -11.59 5.45 0.96
C GLN A 301 -11.33 5.55 2.47
N TYR A 302 -10.30 4.87 2.95
CA TYR A 302 -9.90 4.85 4.34
C TYR A 302 -8.48 5.37 4.52
N PHE A 303 -8.25 6.08 5.62
CA PHE A 303 -6.94 6.27 6.20
C PHE A 303 -6.70 5.20 7.26
N ASN A 304 -5.54 4.57 7.23
CA ASN A 304 -5.20 3.43 8.07
C ASN A 304 -4.13 3.82 9.10
N ILE A 305 -4.33 3.41 10.34
CA ILE A 305 -3.27 3.29 11.35
C ILE A 305 -3.11 1.81 11.65
N MET A 306 -1.89 1.29 11.58
CA MET A 306 -1.65 -0.15 11.48
C MET A 306 -0.53 -0.56 12.41
N ALA A 307 -0.68 -1.74 13.00
CA ALA A 307 0.37 -2.44 13.71
C ALA A 307 0.53 -3.82 13.07
N ARG A 308 1.75 -4.19 12.70
CA ARG A 308 2.04 -5.43 12.00
C ARG A 308 3.16 -6.17 12.70
N MET A 309 2.96 -7.45 12.94
CA MET A 309 3.97 -8.37 13.40
C MET A 309 4.42 -9.25 12.24
N HIS A 310 5.72 -9.38 12.05
CA HIS A 310 6.31 -10.38 11.16
C HIS A 310 7.30 -11.27 11.91
N ASN A 311 7.37 -12.52 11.49
CA ASN A 311 8.45 -13.43 11.83
C ASN A 311 8.85 -14.18 10.55
N LEU A 312 10.01 -13.82 10.01
CA LEU A 312 10.61 -14.42 8.83
C LEU A 312 11.81 -15.24 9.28
N SER A 313 11.83 -16.50 8.86
CA SER A 313 12.79 -17.50 9.31
C SER A 313 13.05 -18.50 8.18
N ASN A 314 13.76 -19.59 8.48
CA ASN A 314 14.02 -20.68 7.52
C ASN A 314 14.72 -20.22 6.23
N PHE A 315 15.52 -19.16 6.33
CA PHE A 315 16.43 -18.77 5.26
C PHE A 315 17.56 -19.81 5.12
N GLN A 316 18.32 -19.72 4.04
CA GLN A 316 19.48 -20.57 3.80
C GLN A 316 20.57 -20.36 4.87
N ASP A 317 20.77 -19.12 5.30
CA ASP A 317 21.62 -18.77 6.44
C ASP A 317 20.78 -18.65 7.73
N ASP A 318 21.46 -18.79 8.89
CA ASP A 318 20.86 -18.63 10.22
C ASP A 318 20.55 -17.16 10.53
N ILE A 319 19.49 -16.66 9.89
CA ILE A 319 18.96 -15.32 10.05
C ILE A 319 17.47 -15.44 10.35
N THR A 320 16.99 -14.65 11.31
CA THR A 320 15.57 -14.47 11.60
C THR A 320 15.28 -12.98 11.68
N ILE A 321 14.27 -12.53 10.94
CA ILE A 321 13.80 -11.15 10.96
C ILE A 321 12.45 -11.17 11.65
N SER A 322 12.36 -10.55 12.83
CA SER A 322 11.12 -10.56 13.61
C SER A 322 10.89 -9.26 14.33
N GLY A 323 9.64 -8.85 14.48
CA GLY A 323 9.31 -7.64 15.21
C GLY A 323 7.88 -7.17 14.98
N VAL A 324 7.54 -6.09 15.67
CA VAL A 324 6.29 -5.36 15.51
C VAL A 324 6.62 -3.99 14.92
N THR A 325 6.01 -3.67 13.79
CA THR A 325 6.12 -2.39 13.11
C THR A 325 4.80 -1.65 13.16
N PHE A 326 4.88 -0.32 13.08
CA PHE A 326 3.72 0.55 13.01
C PHE A 326 3.72 1.26 11.68
N GLY A 327 2.53 1.50 11.14
CA GLY A 327 2.39 2.04 9.80
C GLY A 327 1.15 2.91 9.63
N VAL A 328 1.16 3.63 8.52
CA VAL A 328 0.04 4.41 8.02
C VAL A 328 -0.22 4.10 6.56
N GLY A 329 -1.44 4.26 6.09
CA GLY A 329 -1.77 3.91 4.72
C GLY A 329 -3.12 4.40 4.27
N ILE A 330 -3.44 4.10 3.01
CA ILE A 330 -4.73 4.40 2.40
C ILE A 330 -5.27 3.11 1.79
N THR A 331 -6.54 2.81 2.06
CA THR A 331 -7.27 1.69 1.43
C THR A 331 -8.46 2.20 0.64
N PHE A 332 -8.63 1.66 -0.56
CA PHE A 332 -9.78 1.85 -1.43
C PHE A 332 -10.62 0.57 -1.46
N GLU A 333 -11.91 0.66 -1.14
CA GLU A 333 -12.86 -0.46 -1.13
C GLU A 333 -13.72 -0.39 -2.40
N TYR A 334 -13.82 -1.47 -3.17
CA TYR A 334 -14.52 -1.56 -4.46
C TYR A 334 -15.68 -2.55 -4.40
N LEU A 335 -16.74 -2.33 -5.19
CA LEU A 335 -17.90 -3.22 -5.30
C LEU A 335 -17.56 -4.67 -5.67
#